data_AF-A0A816H4T1-F1
#
_entry.id   AF-A0A816H4T1-F1
#
_cell.length_a   1.000
_cell.length_b   1.000
_cell.length_c   1.000
_cell.angle_alpha   90.00
_cell.angle_beta   90.00
_cell.angle_gamma   90.00
#
_symmetry.space_group_name_H-M   'P 1'
#
loop_
_entity.id
_entity.type
_entity.pdbx_description
1 polymer ?
#
loop_
_entity_poly.entity_id
_entity_poly.type
_entity_poly.pdbx_seq_one_letter_code
_entity_poly.pdbx_strand_id
1 'polypeptide(L)'
;MHSLTIVAILIVANCCFTLANPISNLFGAVDTETPPYDVISKGAKYEVRRYRSQLWAQVEYTVDASTDFGDKLSIGFQPLFQYITGKNDKEQKIPMTAPVVMQQVNSDSTRRRMAFIMPASEFTELSQLPK
;
A
#
# COMPACT_ATOMS: atom_id res chain seq x y z
N MET A 1 -17.73 55.63 -26.14
CA MET A 1 -16.47 56.37 -26.32
C MET A 1 -15.61 56.15 -25.08
N HIS A 2 -14.43 55.58 -25.30
CA HIS A 2 -13.26 55.45 -24.41
C HIS A 2 -13.44 54.94 -22.97
N SER A 3 -12.92 53.73 -22.68
CA SER A 3 -11.83 53.57 -21.71
C SER A 3 -11.31 52.13 -21.74
N LEU A 4 -10.23 51.88 -22.47
CA LEU A 4 -8.90 51.54 -21.92
C LEU A 4 -8.82 50.14 -21.28
N THR A 5 -8.45 49.20 -22.17
CA THR A 5 -7.57 48.06 -21.93
C THR A 5 -6.45 48.42 -20.95
N ILE A 6 -6.41 47.78 -19.78
CA ILE A 6 -5.21 47.70 -18.94
C ILE A 6 -4.79 46.24 -18.86
N VAL A 7 -3.77 45.97 -19.67
CA VAL A 7 -2.85 44.85 -19.56
C VAL A 7 -2.00 45.07 -18.31
N ALA A 8 -2.01 44.13 -17.37
CA ALA A 8 -1.00 43.96 -16.33
C ALA A 8 -0.68 42.45 -16.29
N ILE A 9 0.28 41.99 -17.09
CA ILE A 9 1.68 41.73 -16.70
C ILE A 9 1.80 40.77 -15.51
N LEU A 10 2.06 39.51 -15.87
CA LEU A 10 3.04 38.57 -15.31
C LEU A 10 3.16 38.46 -13.78
N ILE A 11 2.63 37.35 -13.24
CA ILE A 11 3.46 36.43 -12.46
C ILE A 11 3.20 35.02 -12.99
N VAL A 12 4.14 34.51 -13.79
CA VAL A 12 4.32 33.07 -13.96
C VAL A 12 4.82 32.55 -12.61
N ALA A 13 3.89 32.21 -11.72
CA ALA A 13 4.18 31.41 -10.55
C ALA A 13 4.02 29.95 -10.96
N ASN A 14 5.04 29.44 -11.63
CA ASN A 14 5.25 28.02 -11.74
C ASN A 14 5.64 27.50 -10.35
N CYS A 15 4.66 27.30 -9.47
CA CYS A 15 4.88 26.71 -8.16
C CYS A 15 3.55 26.24 -7.56
N CYS A 16 2.96 25.21 -8.17
CA CYS A 16 2.32 24.08 -7.47
C CYS A 16 1.66 23.20 -8.54
N PHE A 17 2.48 22.59 -9.40
CA PHE A 17 2.15 21.23 -9.80
C PHE A 17 1.97 20.49 -8.47
N THR A 18 0.75 20.10 -8.12
CA THR A 18 0.47 19.38 -6.86
C THR A 18 1.02 17.97 -6.98
N LEU A 19 2.35 17.85 -7.06
CA LEU A 19 3.14 16.72 -6.63
C LEU A 19 3.19 16.79 -5.10
N ALA A 20 2.17 16.24 -4.46
CA ALA A 20 2.30 15.79 -3.09
C ALA A 20 1.13 14.84 -2.84
N ASN A 21 1.33 13.55 -3.13
CA ASN A 21 0.69 12.49 -2.37
C ASN A 21 1.15 12.65 -0.91
N PRO A 22 0.37 13.20 0.04
CA PRO A 22 0.92 13.59 1.33
C PRO A 22 0.33 12.73 2.43
N ILE A 23 0.52 11.40 2.39
CA ILE A 23 0.33 10.53 3.58
C ILE A 23 1.34 9.35 3.58
N SER A 24 2.54 9.49 3.00
CA SER A 24 3.61 8.50 3.18
C SER A 24 4.52 8.77 4.39
N ASN A 25 4.33 9.89 5.11
CA ASN A 25 5.29 10.35 6.11
C ASN A 25 4.79 10.28 7.57
N LEU A 26 4.44 9.09 8.08
CA LEU A 26 4.27 8.90 9.54
C LEU A 26 4.84 7.61 10.14
N PHE A 27 5.39 6.70 9.35
CA PHE A 27 6.21 5.59 9.84
C PHE A 27 7.41 5.48 8.90
N GLY A 28 8.61 5.78 9.42
CA GLY A 28 9.93 5.85 8.75
C GLY A 28 9.96 5.60 7.24
N ALA A 29 10.44 6.58 6.45
CA ALA A 29 10.56 6.50 5.00
C ALA A 29 11.08 5.13 4.51
N VAL A 30 10.16 4.26 4.12
CA VAL A 30 10.44 3.05 3.40
C VAL A 30 10.10 3.37 1.95
N ASP A 31 11.11 3.43 1.09
CA ASP A 31 10.98 3.62 -0.36
C ASP A 31 10.48 2.31 -1.01
N THR A 32 9.35 1.81 -0.53
CA THR A 32 8.71 0.60 -1.06
C THR A 32 7.49 0.98 -1.89
N GLU A 33 7.26 0.19 -2.94
CA GLU A 33 6.13 0.41 -3.83
C GLU A 33 4.82 0.41 -3.03
N THR A 34 3.94 1.37 -3.34
CA THR A 34 2.61 1.48 -2.75
C THR A 34 1.55 1.37 -3.84
N PRO A 35 0.38 0.77 -3.55
CA PRO A 35 -0.66 0.63 -4.54
C PRO A 35 -1.17 2.00 -5.02
N PRO A 36 -1.36 2.20 -6.33
CA PRO A 36 -2.03 3.39 -6.82
C PRO A 36 -3.50 3.39 -6.38
N TYR A 37 -4.01 4.57 -6.02
CA TYR A 37 -5.40 4.77 -5.66
C TYR A 37 -5.92 6.12 -6.14
N ASP A 38 -7.23 6.16 -6.37
CA ASP A 38 -7.95 7.40 -6.63
C ASP A 38 -8.67 7.84 -5.34
N VAL A 39 -8.54 9.12 -4.97
CA VAL A 39 -9.29 9.69 -3.85
C VAL A 39 -10.70 10.04 -4.33
N ILE A 40 -11.70 9.32 -3.84
CA ILE A 40 -13.11 9.54 -4.21
C ILE A 40 -13.71 10.69 -3.41
N SER A 41 -13.36 10.79 -2.13
CA SER A 41 -13.87 11.82 -1.23
C SER A 41 -12.91 12.03 -0.06
N LYS A 42 -12.88 13.24 0.47
CA LYS A 42 -12.03 13.63 1.60
C LYS A 42 -12.86 14.38 2.63
N GLY A 43 -12.88 13.86 3.85
CA GLY A 43 -13.43 14.53 5.02
C GLY A 43 -12.34 15.18 5.86
N ALA A 44 -12.74 15.84 6.96
CA ALA A 44 -11.79 16.50 7.85
C ALA A 44 -10.81 15.53 8.55
N LYS A 45 -11.19 14.26 8.74
CA LYS A 45 -10.41 13.25 9.46
C LYS A 45 -10.28 11.91 8.73
N TYR A 46 -10.73 11.82 7.49
CA TYR A 46 -10.72 10.57 6.73
C TYR A 46 -10.62 10.82 5.23
N GLU A 47 -10.20 9.78 4.52
CA GLU A 47 -10.13 9.75 3.06
C GLU A 47 -10.75 8.45 2.56
N VAL A 48 -11.56 8.55 1.51
CA VAL A 48 -12.15 7.40 0.83
C VAL A 48 -11.34 7.13 -0.44
N ARG A 49 -10.67 5.99 -0.47
CA ARG A 49 -9.78 5.58 -1.56
C ARG A 49 -10.39 4.46 -2.38
N ARG A 50 -10.28 4.55 -3.70
CA ARG A 50 -10.54 3.45 -4.63
C ARG A 50 -9.22 2.86 -5.07
N TYR A 51 -9.02 1.59 -4.74
CA TYR A 51 -7.89 0.80 -5.23
C TYR A 51 -8.28 0.05 -6.51
N ARG A 52 -7.33 -0.09 -7.43
CA ARG A 52 -7.49 -0.92 -8.64
C ARG A 52 -7.30 -2.40 -8.29
N SER A 53 -7.59 -3.30 -9.23
CA SER A 53 -7.27 -4.72 -9.03
C SER A 53 -5.77 -4.88 -8.83
N GLN A 54 -5.38 -5.68 -7.83
CA GLN A 54 -4.00 -5.93 -7.45
C GLN A 54 -3.81 -7.42 -7.16
N LEU A 55 -2.58 -7.90 -7.34
CA LEU A 55 -2.18 -9.20 -6.86
C LEU A 55 -1.78 -9.11 -5.39
N TRP A 56 -2.16 -10.10 -4.59
CA TRP A 56 -1.87 -10.15 -3.16
C TRP A 56 -1.21 -11.47 -2.80
N ALA A 57 -0.12 -11.41 -2.05
CA ALA A 57 0.36 -12.55 -1.29
C ALA A 57 -0.30 -12.52 0.08
N GLN A 58 -0.91 -13.63 0.47
CA GLN A 58 -1.64 -13.72 1.73
C GLN A 58 -1.35 -15.04 2.45
N VAL A 59 -1.36 -14.99 3.78
CA VAL A 59 -1.32 -16.16 4.64
C VAL A 59 -2.45 -16.08 5.65
N GLU A 60 -3.09 -17.22 5.89
CA GLU A 60 -4.01 -17.38 7.01
C GLU A 60 -3.35 -18.21 8.10
N TYR A 61 -3.56 -17.79 9.34
CA TYR A 61 -2.93 -18.40 10.51
C TYR A 61 -3.84 -18.27 11.72
N THR A 62 -3.70 -19.22 12.65
CA THR A 62 -4.47 -19.26 13.90
C THR A 62 -3.54 -18.95 15.05
N VAL A 63 -3.96 -18.06 15.94
CA VAL A 63 -3.22 -17.74 17.17
C VAL A 63 -4.20 -17.46 18.29
N ASP A 64 -3.78 -17.72 19.52
CA ASP A 64 -4.64 -17.47 20.67
C ASP A 64 -4.95 -15.97 20.85
N ALA A 65 -6.11 -15.70 21.42
CA ALA A 65 -6.50 -14.34 21.76
C ALA A 65 -5.51 -13.69 22.75
N SER A 66 -4.91 -14.50 23.62
CA SER A 66 -3.94 -14.09 24.65
C SER A 66 -2.52 -13.82 24.12
N THR A 67 -2.18 -14.24 22.91
CA THR A 67 -0.84 -13.99 22.33
C THR A 67 -0.58 -12.48 22.22
N ASP A 68 0.66 -12.05 22.45
CA ASP A 68 1.04 -10.64 22.32
C ASP A 68 0.85 -10.13 20.88
N PHE A 69 0.55 -8.84 20.72
CA PHE A 69 0.36 -8.25 19.39
C PHE A 69 1.59 -8.34 18.50
N GLY A 70 2.80 -8.15 19.04
CA GLY A 70 4.05 -8.28 18.29
C GLY A 70 4.27 -9.70 17.78
N ASP A 71 4.01 -10.70 18.63
CA ASP A 71 4.11 -12.10 18.25
C ASP A 71 3.07 -12.49 17.18
N LYS A 72 1.84 -11.99 17.32
CA LYS A 72 0.77 -12.16 16.31
C LYS A 72 1.19 -11.62 14.95
N LEU A 73 1.90 -10.48 14.92
CA LEU A 73 2.44 -9.91 13.69
C LEU A 73 3.58 -10.76 13.12
N SER A 74 4.53 -11.15 13.96
CA SER A 74 5.70 -11.95 13.57
C SER A 74 5.28 -13.29 12.96
N ILE A 75 4.39 -14.02 13.65
CA ILE A 75 3.87 -15.33 13.18
C ILE A 75 3.20 -15.20 11.80
N GLY A 76 2.40 -14.15 11.60
CA GLY A 76 1.70 -13.92 10.33
C GLY A 76 2.61 -13.41 9.21
N PHE A 77 3.61 -12.59 9.54
CA PHE A 77 4.46 -11.98 8.52
C PHE A 77 5.61 -12.89 8.09
N GLN A 78 6.08 -13.77 8.96
CA GLN A 78 7.26 -14.58 8.70
C GLN A 78 7.15 -15.44 7.41
N PRO A 79 6.04 -16.13 7.11
CA PRO A 79 5.91 -16.89 5.87
C PRO A 79 5.94 -16.00 4.62
N LEU A 80 5.31 -14.83 4.71
CA LEU A 80 5.31 -13.81 3.65
C LEU A 80 6.72 -13.25 3.42
N PHE A 81 7.47 -13.01 4.49
CA PHE A 81 8.86 -12.57 4.43
C PHE A 81 9.76 -13.65 3.82
N GLN A 82 9.59 -14.92 4.19
CA GLN A 82 10.32 -16.03 3.58
C GLN A 82 10.06 -16.10 2.08
N TYR A 83 8.79 -15.99 1.66
CA TYR A 83 8.40 -16.00 0.25
C TYR A 83 9.11 -14.91 -0.55
N ILE A 84 9.09 -13.65 -0.10
CA ILE A 84 9.73 -12.54 -0.84
C ILE A 84 11.26 -12.54 -0.76
N THR A 85 11.86 -13.23 0.21
CA THR A 85 13.32 -13.32 0.34
C THR A 85 13.95 -14.51 -0.38
N GLY A 86 13.15 -15.25 -1.15
CA GLY A 86 13.64 -16.34 -2.01
C GLY A 86 13.24 -17.74 -1.56
N LYS A 87 12.41 -17.90 -0.53
CA LYS A 87 11.82 -19.21 -0.20
C LYS A 87 10.54 -19.43 -1.02
N ASN A 88 10.73 -19.48 -2.34
CA ASN A 88 9.73 -19.79 -3.34
C ASN A 88 10.35 -20.69 -4.41
N ASP A 89 9.54 -21.31 -5.26
CA ASP A 89 9.96 -22.29 -6.27
C ASP A 89 11.00 -21.80 -7.29
N LYS A 90 11.16 -20.47 -7.44
CA LYS A 90 12.14 -19.84 -8.34
C LYS A 90 13.37 -19.28 -7.62
N GLU A 91 13.45 -19.42 -6.30
CA GLU A 91 14.46 -18.76 -5.46
C GLU A 91 14.54 -17.23 -5.68
N GLN A 92 13.46 -16.63 -6.20
CA GLN A 92 13.45 -15.24 -6.63
C GLN A 92 13.24 -14.32 -5.43
N LYS A 93 14.06 -13.27 -5.33
CA LYS A 93 13.80 -12.17 -4.40
C LYS A 93 12.79 -11.21 -5.00
N ILE A 94 11.79 -10.84 -4.21
CA ILE A 94 10.72 -9.93 -4.59
C ILE A 94 10.83 -8.68 -3.71
N PRO A 95 10.82 -7.47 -4.28
CA PRO A 95 10.81 -6.24 -3.50
C PRO A 95 9.63 -6.20 -2.53
N MET A 96 9.89 -5.74 -1.31
CA MET A 96 8.83 -5.52 -0.35
C MET A 96 7.96 -4.34 -0.79
N THR A 97 6.68 -4.38 -0.44
CA THR A 97 5.72 -3.29 -0.71
C THR A 97 5.07 -2.83 0.58
N ALA A 98 4.45 -1.66 0.57
CA ALA A 98 3.60 -1.19 1.65
C ALA A 98 2.16 -0.92 1.16
N PRO A 99 1.14 -1.03 2.02
CA PRO A 99 1.18 -1.51 3.41
C PRO A 99 1.10 -3.05 3.53
N VAL A 100 1.47 -3.58 4.69
CA VAL A 100 1.08 -4.93 5.12
C VAL A 100 -0.24 -4.79 5.88
N VAL A 101 -1.26 -5.55 5.48
CA VAL A 101 -2.58 -5.53 6.11
C VAL A 101 -2.82 -6.80 6.90
N MET A 102 -3.52 -6.67 8.03
CA MET A 102 -3.94 -7.79 8.87
C MET A 102 -5.45 -7.68 9.11
N GLN A 103 -6.14 -8.81 9.00
CA GLN A 103 -7.59 -8.90 9.13
C GLN A 103 -7.98 -10.13 9.96
N GLN A 104 -9.09 -10.05 10.69
CA GLN A 104 -9.71 -11.23 11.29
C GLN A 104 -10.49 -11.98 10.21
N VAL A 105 -10.40 -13.31 10.23
CA VAL A 105 -11.12 -14.17 9.28
C VAL A 105 -12.42 -14.62 9.93
N ASN A 106 -13.55 -14.13 9.40
CA ASN A 106 -14.89 -14.33 9.95
C ASN A 106 -15.04 -13.75 11.38
N SER A 107 -16.04 -14.22 12.13
CA SER A 107 -16.27 -13.87 13.53
C SER A 107 -15.32 -14.56 14.52
N ASP A 108 -14.32 -15.31 14.03
CA ASP A 108 -13.35 -16.02 14.85
C ASP A 108 -12.16 -15.11 15.15
N SER A 109 -12.00 -14.74 16.42
CA SER A 109 -10.93 -13.85 16.87
C SER A 109 -9.53 -14.47 16.82
N THR A 110 -9.45 -15.80 16.69
CA THR A 110 -8.20 -16.57 16.65
C THR A 110 -7.64 -16.71 15.24
N ARG A 111 -8.51 -16.74 14.22
CA ARG A 111 -8.10 -16.81 12.81
C ARG A 111 -7.81 -15.43 12.25
N ARG A 112 -6.61 -15.27 11.69
CA ARG A 112 -6.18 -14.03 11.04
C ARG A 112 -5.68 -14.30 9.65
N ARG A 113 -5.77 -13.26 8.83
CA ARG A 113 -5.16 -13.19 7.51
C ARG A 113 -4.21 -12.00 7.51
N MET A 114 -3.00 -12.23 7.03
CA MET A 114 -2.05 -11.17 6.73
C MET A 114 -1.78 -11.18 5.23
N ALA A 115 -1.65 -9.99 4.64
CA ALA A 115 -1.38 -9.86 3.23
C ALA A 115 -0.58 -8.60 2.91
N PHE A 116 0.14 -8.63 1.80
CA PHE A 116 0.73 -7.46 1.17
C PHE A 116 0.51 -7.54 -0.35
N ILE A 117 0.66 -6.41 -1.04
CA ILE A 117 0.43 -6.31 -2.48
C ILE A 117 1.68 -6.71 -3.24
N MET A 118 1.56 -7.50 -4.30
CA MET A 118 2.74 -7.79 -5.13
C MET A 118 3.15 -6.53 -5.91
N PRO A 119 4.46 -6.25 -6.05
CA PRO A 119 4.93 -5.08 -6.78
C PRO A 119 4.45 -5.15 -8.24
N ALA A 120 3.67 -4.16 -8.65
CA ALA A 120 3.08 -4.07 -9.98
C ALA A 120 4.14 -3.77 -11.05
N SER A 121 5.30 -3.26 -10.64
CA SER A 121 6.50 -3.11 -11.47
C SER A 121 7.07 -4.45 -11.97
N GLU A 122 6.84 -5.55 -11.24
CA GLU A 122 7.33 -6.89 -11.60
C GLU A 122 6.22 -7.87 -11.99
N PHE A 123 5.02 -7.75 -11.39
CA PHE A 123 3.94 -8.71 -11.54
C PHE A 123 2.61 -8.04 -11.88
N THR A 124 2.02 -8.46 -12.98
CA THR A 124 0.70 -8.01 -13.46
C THR A 124 -0.31 -9.15 -13.54
N GLU A 125 0.16 -10.39 -13.70
CA GLU A 125 -0.65 -11.58 -13.86
C GLU A 125 -0.28 -12.68 -12.85
N LEU A 126 -1.27 -13.45 -12.40
CA LEU A 126 -1.08 -14.52 -11.41
C LEU A 126 -0.07 -15.59 -11.86
N SER A 127 0.01 -15.88 -13.17
CA SER A 127 0.92 -16.89 -13.71
C SER A 127 2.40 -16.52 -13.62
N GLN A 128 2.72 -15.24 -13.36
CA GLN A 128 4.09 -14.76 -13.23
C GLN A 128 4.66 -15.06 -11.84
N LEU A 129 3.79 -15.12 -10.82
CA LEU A 129 4.19 -15.28 -9.43
C LEU A 129 4.91 -16.61 -9.19
N PRO A 130 6.03 -16.60 -8.43
CA PRO A 130 6.60 -17.84 -7.94
C PRO A 130 5.66 -18.48 -6.90
N LYS A 131 5.73 -19.81 -6.77
CA LYS A 131 4.89 -20.63 -5.88
C LYS A 131 5.59 -20.98 -4.58
#